data_AF-A0A8G1J570-F1
#
_entry.id   AF-A0A8G1J570-F1
#
_cell.length_a   1.000
_cell.length_b   1.000
_cell.length_c   1.000
_cell.angle_alpha   90.00
_cell.angle_beta   90.00
_cell.angle_gamma   90.00
#
_symmetry.space_group_name_H-M   'P 1'
#
loop_
_entity.id
_entity.type
_entity.pdbx_description
1 polymer ?
#
loop_
_entity_poly.entity_id
_entity_poly.type
_entity_poly.pdbx_seq_one_letter_code
_entity_poly.pdbx_strand_id
1 'polypeptide(L)'
;MELWDAEMSRFEEPLEDVSARDRFRIAVDVLGWSMATTERPIEDPGLSAYVDRTLATLRAALQQGRTLAGATPEVLSELTVQQNRAEAPGTMGIVLALGLCFDELDTVLTPSRTLEVLSQCYEFELVRICPDPIVTRAFEERSERMRDILDYQQALLTSYTGEA
;
A
#
# COMPACT_ATOMS: atom_id res chain seq x y z
N MET A 1 -14.09 1.65 -3.02
CA MET A 1 -13.82 2.82 -2.16
C MET A 1 -14.11 4.02 -3.04
N GLU A 2 -15.35 4.51 -3.01
CA GLU A 2 -15.88 5.27 -4.15
C GLU A 2 -15.14 6.58 -4.43
N LEU A 3 -14.66 7.26 -3.38
CA LEU A 3 -13.87 8.48 -3.56
C LEU A 3 -12.49 8.15 -4.14
N TRP A 4 -11.77 7.20 -3.54
CA TRP A 4 -10.44 6.80 -4.01
C TRP A 4 -10.46 6.32 -5.47
N ASP A 5 -11.41 5.45 -5.81
CA ASP A 5 -11.55 4.91 -7.17
C ASP A 5 -11.74 6.04 -8.19
N ALA A 6 -12.60 7.02 -7.88
CA ALA A 6 -12.83 8.18 -8.74
C ALA A 6 -11.57 9.05 -8.91
N GLU A 7 -10.89 9.35 -7.81
CA GLU A 7 -9.75 10.26 -7.78
C GLU A 7 -8.46 9.65 -8.38
N MET A 8 -8.31 8.34 -8.31
CA MET A 8 -7.07 7.64 -8.69
C MET A 8 -7.12 7.03 -10.09
N SER A 9 -8.32 6.85 -10.67
CA SER A 9 -8.51 6.35 -12.03
C SER A 9 -7.72 7.13 -13.10
N ARG A 10 -7.50 8.45 -12.90
CA ARG A 10 -6.71 9.29 -13.82
C ARG A 10 -5.23 8.89 -13.92
N PHE A 11 -4.72 8.09 -12.98
CA PHE A 11 -3.32 7.63 -12.99
C PHE A 11 -3.14 6.24 -13.59
N GLU A 12 -4.21 5.55 -14.01
CA GLU A 12 -4.13 4.20 -14.59
C GLU A 12 -3.23 4.16 -15.84
N GLU A 13 -3.52 4.98 -16.86
CA GLU A 13 -2.72 5.04 -18.08
C GLU A 13 -1.34 5.67 -17.86
N PRO A 14 -1.19 6.82 -17.17
CA PRO A 14 0.14 7.44 -16.96
C PRO A 14 1.13 6.56 -16.21
N LEU A 15 0.67 5.64 -15.36
CA LEU A 15 1.54 4.69 -14.66
C LEU A 15 2.17 3.65 -15.59
N GLU A 16 1.66 3.44 -16.81
CA GLU A 16 2.27 2.55 -17.80
C GLU A 16 3.66 3.05 -18.21
N ASP A 17 3.82 4.38 -18.33
CA ASP A 17 5.07 5.03 -18.73
C ASP A 17 6.10 5.14 -17.58
N VAL A 18 5.67 4.96 -16.33
CA VAL A 18 6.57 4.97 -15.17
C VAL A 18 7.45 3.73 -15.17
N SER A 19 8.74 3.86 -14.84
CA SER A 19 9.63 2.69 -14.81
C SER A 19 9.18 1.67 -13.74
N ALA A 20 9.43 0.37 -13.97
CA ALA A 20 9.10 -0.67 -12.98
C ALA A 20 9.78 -0.43 -11.62
N ARG A 21 10.98 0.16 -11.62
CA ARG A 21 11.69 0.50 -10.39
C ARG A 21 11.00 1.65 -9.64
N ASP A 22 10.53 2.65 -10.37
CA ASP A 22 9.87 3.81 -9.76
C ASP A 22 8.47 3.44 -9.27
N ARG A 23 7.74 2.57 -9.98
CA ARG A 23 6.51 1.93 -9.47
C ARG A 23 6.75 1.20 -8.15
N PHE A 24 7.83 0.42 -8.06
CA PHE A 24 8.20 -0.22 -6.80
C PHE A 24 8.57 0.80 -5.70
N ARG A 25 9.23 1.90 -6.06
CA ARG A 25 9.51 2.98 -5.10
C ARG A 25 8.21 3.61 -4.58
N ILE A 26 7.26 3.93 -5.47
CA ILE A 26 5.93 4.44 -5.11
C ILE A 26 5.25 3.51 -4.09
N ALA A 27 5.22 2.20 -4.35
CA ALA A 27 4.63 1.21 -3.45
C ALA A 27 5.29 1.20 -2.06
N VAL A 28 6.63 1.23 -1.99
CA VAL A 28 7.36 1.24 -0.71
C VAL A 28 7.18 2.56 0.03
N ASP A 29 7.15 3.68 -0.69
CA ASP A 29 6.97 5.00 -0.10
C ASP A 29 5.57 5.17 0.49
N VAL A 30 4.51 4.72 -0.20
CA VAL A 30 3.14 4.78 0.35
C VAL A 30 2.99 3.87 1.56
N LEU A 31 3.49 2.63 1.52
CA LEU A 31 3.47 1.73 2.67
C LEU A 31 4.22 2.32 3.87
N GLY A 32 5.41 2.86 3.62
CA GLY A 32 6.23 3.49 4.65
C GLY A 32 5.56 4.71 5.27
N TRP A 33 4.91 5.54 4.45
CA TRP A 33 4.19 6.72 4.91
C TRP A 33 2.93 6.35 5.70
N SER A 34 2.14 5.37 5.25
CA SER A 34 0.96 4.90 5.98
C SER A 34 1.34 4.41 7.38
N MET A 35 2.39 3.57 7.48
CA MET A 35 2.86 3.08 8.79
C MET A 35 3.42 4.19 9.69
N ALA A 36 4.01 5.23 9.11
CA ALA A 36 4.59 6.34 9.87
C ALA A 36 3.55 7.37 10.35
N THR A 37 2.42 7.49 9.65
CA THR A 37 1.42 8.55 9.91
C THR A 37 0.14 8.06 10.58
N THR A 38 -0.14 6.76 10.55
CA THR A 38 -1.27 6.18 11.28
C THR A 38 -0.94 6.05 12.77
N GLU A 39 -1.81 6.54 13.64
CA GLU A 39 -1.67 6.35 15.08
C GLU A 39 -1.85 4.87 15.44
N ARG A 40 -0.85 4.28 16.10
CA ARG A 40 -0.85 2.87 16.56
C ARG A 40 -1.34 1.93 15.45
N PRO A 41 -0.58 1.81 14.34
CA PRO A 41 -1.08 1.17 13.13
C PRO A 41 -1.41 -0.30 13.34
N ILE A 42 -0.63 -1.01 14.16
CA ILE A 42 -0.79 -2.44 14.44
C ILE A 42 -0.52 -2.68 15.92
N GLU A 43 -1.50 -3.21 16.65
CA GLU A 43 -1.37 -3.51 18.09
C GLU A 43 -0.71 -4.87 18.36
N ASP A 44 -0.91 -5.86 17.48
CA ASP A 44 -0.25 -7.17 17.59
C ASP A 44 1.27 -6.99 17.42
N PRO A 45 2.09 -7.26 18.46
CA PRO A 45 3.54 -7.03 18.38
C PRO A 45 4.25 -7.89 17.34
N GLY A 46 3.74 -9.10 17.08
CA GLY A 46 4.29 -10.00 16.08
C GLY A 46 4.01 -9.51 14.66
N LEU A 47 2.79 -9.05 14.40
CA LEU A 47 2.41 -8.47 13.12
C LEU A 47 3.11 -7.12 12.88
N SER A 48 3.20 -6.26 13.90
CA SER A 48 3.96 -5.01 13.82
C SER A 48 5.42 -5.27 13.47
N ALA A 49 6.06 -6.20 14.18
CA ALA A 49 7.46 -6.56 13.90
C ALA A 49 7.64 -7.18 12.51
N TYR A 50 6.66 -7.94 12.01
CA TYR A 50 6.66 -8.44 10.65
C TYR A 50 6.61 -7.31 9.62
N VAL A 51 5.69 -6.36 9.79
CA VAL A 51 5.56 -5.21 8.87
C VAL A 51 6.85 -4.39 8.84
N ASP A 52 7.46 -4.12 10.00
CA ASP A 52 8.73 -3.39 10.08
C ASP A 52 9.88 -4.10 9.34
N ARG A 53 10.04 -5.41 9.58
CA ARG A 53 11.07 -6.21 8.89
C ARG A 53 10.82 -6.29 7.38
N THR A 54 9.56 -6.41 6.99
CA THR A 54 9.18 -6.49 5.58
C THR A 54 9.46 -5.18 4.88
N LEU A 55 9.07 -4.04 5.45
CA LEU A 55 9.40 -2.71 4.91
C LEU A 55 10.91 -2.48 4.81
N ALA A 56 11.69 -2.90 5.80
CA ALA A 56 13.15 -2.84 5.73
C ALA A 56 13.70 -3.67 4.55
N THR A 57 13.13 -4.85 4.32
CA THR A 57 13.48 -5.72 3.19
C THR A 57 13.17 -5.07 1.84
N LEU A 58 11.98 -4.48 1.70
CA LEU A 58 11.59 -3.78 0.46
C LEU A 58 12.50 -2.58 0.17
N ARG A 59 12.82 -1.79 1.20
CA ARG A 59 13.77 -0.66 1.09
C ARG A 59 15.17 -1.12 0.69
N ALA A 60 15.65 -2.22 1.25
CA ALA A 60 16.93 -2.81 0.87
C ALA A 60 16.94 -3.28 -0.60
N ALA A 61 15.84 -3.88 -1.07
CA ALA A 61 15.69 -4.27 -2.48
C ALA A 61 15.76 -3.06 -3.42
N LEU A 62 15.11 -1.94 -3.08
CA LEU A 62 15.20 -0.69 -3.83
C LEU A 62 16.62 -0.12 -3.87
N GLN A 63 17.35 -0.18 -2.76
CA GLN A 63 18.75 0.27 -2.68
C GLN A 63 19.67 -0.58 -3.57
N GLN A 64 19.40 -1.88 -3.68
CA GLN A 64 20.10 -2.78 -4.60
C GLN A 64 19.69 -2.61 -6.06
N GLY A 65 18.70 -1.77 -6.34
CA GLY A 65 18.21 -1.49 -7.68
C GLY A 65 17.29 -2.54 -8.28
N ARG A 66 16.63 -3.32 -7.43
CA ARG A 66 15.60 -4.26 -7.85
C ARG A 66 14.28 -3.54 -8.15
N THR A 67 13.42 -4.23 -8.89
CA THR A 67 12.04 -3.83 -9.23
C THR A 67 11.00 -4.48 -8.32
N LEU A 68 11.39 -5.50 -7.54
CA LEU A 68 10.61 -6.17 -6.50
C LEU A 68 11.57 -6.79 -5.47
N ALA A 69 11.06 -7.17 -4.30
CA ALA A 69 11.77 -8.01 -3.34
C ALA A 69 11.65 -9.50 -3.71
N GLY A 70 12.64 -10.31 -3.32
CA GLY A 70 12.66 -11.74 -3.64
C GLY A 70 11.71 -12.56 -2.77
N ALA A 71 10.85 -13.37 -3.39
CA ALA A 71 9.91 -14.28 -2.76
C ALA A 71 10.57 -15.63 -2.48
N THR A 72 11.17 -15.79 -1.30
CA THR A 72 11.62 -17.13 -0.86
C THR A 72 10.44 -17.92 -0.27
N PRO A 73 10.49 -19.27 -0.25
CA PRO A 73 9.45 -20.07 0.38
C PRO A 73 9.16 -19.67 1.83
N GLU A 74 10.18 -19.25 2.58
CA GLU A 74 10.04 -18.79 3.96
C GLU A 74 9.25 -17.48 4.04
N VAL A 75 9.53 -16.53 3.14
CA VAL A 75 8.79 -15.25 3.06
C VAL A 75 7.32 -15.51 2.73
N LEU A 76 7.04 -16.38 1.76
CA LEU A 76 5.67 -16.70 1.36
C LEU A 76 4.90 -17.45 2.46
N SER A 77 5.59 -18.34 3.17
CA SER A 77 5.02 -19.04 4.32
C SER A 77 4.71 -18.06 5.46
N GLU A 78 5.64 -17.13 5.76
CA GLU A 78 5.42 -16.10 6.78
C GLU A 78 4.25 -15.18 6.37
N LEU A 79 4.18 -14.73 5.11
CA LEU A 79 3.07 -13.93 4.59
C LEU A 79 1.71 -14.63 4.83
N THR A 80 1.61 -15.92 4.52
CA THR A 80 0.39 -16.71 4.76
C THR A 80 0.04 -16.76 6.25
N VAL A 81 1.03 -16.93 7.13
CA VAL A 81 0.80 -16.90 8.57
C VAL A 81 0.27 -15.53 9.02
N GLN A 82 0.84 -14.44 8.52
CA GLN A 82 0.42 -13.10 8.92
C GLN A 82 -0.95 -12.70 8.37
N GLN A 83 -1.31 -13.14 7.16
CA GLN A 83 -2.67 -12.99 6.64
C GLN A 83 -3.69 -13.61 7.60
N ASN A 84 -3.43 -14.82 8.09
CA ASN A 84 -4.31 -15.49 9.06
C ASN A 84 -4.34 -14.82 10.44
N ARG A 85 -3.38 -13.94 10.76
CA ARG A 85 -3.30 -13.20 12.04
C ARG A 85 -3.83 -11.77 11.95
N ALA A 86 -4.07 -11.27 10.75
CA ALA A 86 -4.47 -9.89 10.49
C ALA A 86 -5.98 -9.68 10.77
N GLU A 87 -6.37 -9.85 12.04
CA GLU A 87 -7.78 -9.79 12.48
C GLU A 87 -8.25 -8.35 12.78
N ALA A 88 -7.33 -7.47 13.17
CA ALA A 88 -7.67 -6.09 13.48
C ALA A 88 -8.08 -5.32 12.21
N PRO A 89 -9.06 -4.39 12.28
CA PRO A 89 -9.54 -3.64 11.13
C PRO A 89 -8.40 -3.06 10.29
N GLY A 90 -8.44 -3.35 8.99
CA GLY A 90 -7.51 -2.83 7.98
C GLY A 90 -6.17 -3.55 7.92
N THR A 91 -5.76 -4.27 8.97
CA THR A 91 -4.42 -4.88 9.01
C THR A 91 -4.19 -5.90 7.90
N MET A 92 -5.24 -6.57 7.43
CA MET A 92 -5.18 -7.45 6.26
C MET A 92 -4.71 -6.69 5.01
N GLY A 93 -5.22 -5.48 4.77
CA GLY A 93 -4.84 -4.69 3.60
C GLY A 93 -3.35 -4.34 3.59
N ILE A 94 -2.77 -3.99 4.73
CA ILE A 94 -1.31 -3.78 4.85
C ILE A 94 -0.52 -5.05 4.54
N VAL A 95 -0.96 -6.21 5.05
CA VAL A 95 -0.28 -7.49 4.77
C VAL A 95 -0.37 -7.83 3.28
N LEU A 96 -1.52 -7.65 2.65
CA LEU A 96 -1.69 -7.86 1.21
C LEU A 96 -0.81 -6.91 0.41
N ALA A 97 -0.82 -5.62 0.72
CA ALA A 97 0.00 -4.60 0.07
C ALA A 97 1.52 -4.90 0.16
N LEU A 98 1.99 -5.41 1.31
CA LEU A 98 3.37 -5.89 1.46
C LEU A 98 3.64 -7.11 0.56
N GLY A 99 2.72 -8.07 0.50
CA GLY A 99 2.81 -9.23 -0.38
C GLY A 99 2.88 -8.86 -1.87
N LEU A 100 2.19 -7.78 -2.27
CA LEU A 100 2.25 -7.26 -3.63
C LEU A 100 3.63 -6.69 -4.02
N CYS A 101 4.56 -6.57 -3.08
CA CYS A 101 5.92 -6.08 -3.35
C CYS A 101 6.96 -7.18 -3.58
N PHE A 102 6.54 -8.45 -3.62
CA PHE A 102 7.39 -9.61 -3.87
C PHE A 102 7.23 -10.20 -5.27
N ASP A 103 8.30 -10.81 -5.79
CA ASP A 103 8.40 -11.36 -7.16
C ASP A 103 7.77 -12.76 -7.35
N GLU A 104 6.78 -13.11 -6.52
CA GLU A 104 6.05 -14.38 -6.60
C GLU A 104 5.19 -14.50 -7.86
N LEU A 105 4.42 -13.44 -8.16
CA LEU A 105 3.46 -13.42 -9.26
C LEU A 105 4.08 -12.97 -10.58
N ASP A 106 5.04 -12.04 -10.49
CA ASP A 106 5.67 -11.37 -11.63
C ASP A 106 7.08 -10.90 -11.25
N THR A 107 7.91 -10.58 -12.24
CA THR A 107 9.27 -10.04 -12.02
C THR A 107 9.33 -8.52 -11.83
N VAL A 108 8.22 -7.83 -12.07
CA VAL A 108 8.09 -6.37 -11.95
C VAL A 108 6.75 -5.98 -11.33
N LEU A 109 6.71 -4.83 -10.66
CA LEU A 109 5.45 -4.23 -10.24
C LEU A 109 4.74 -3.60 -11.44
N THR A 110 3.56 -4.12 -11.79
CA THR A 110 2.73 -3.57 -12.86
C THR A 110 2.02 -2.29 -12.43
N PRO A 111 1.54 -1.45 -13.36
CA PRO A 111 0.72 -0.26 -13.04
C PRO A 111 -0.47 -0.59 -12.14
N SER A 112 -1.27 -1.58 -12.51
CA SER A 112 -2.44 -2.02 -11.72
C SER A 112 -2.07 -2.51 -10.34
N ARG A 113 -0.99 -3.29 -10.20
CA ARG A 113 -0.49 -3.76 -8.90
C ARG A 113 0.05 -2.62 -8.03
N THR A 114 0.55 -1.55 -8.65
CA THR A 114 0.96 -0.33 -7.94
C THR A 114 -0.26 0.38 -7.36
N LEU A 115 -1.30 0.60 -8.17
CA LEU A 115 -2.56 1.18 -7.69
C LEU A 115 -3.22 0.33 -6.61
N GLU A 116 -3.16 -0.99 -6.73
CA GLU A 116 -3.65 -1.90 -5.70
C GLU A 116 -2.93 -1.68 -4.36
N VAL A 117 -1.61 -1.51 -4.33
CA VAL A 117 -0.88 -1.20 -3.08
C VAL A 117 -1.38 0.10 -2.46
N LEU A 118 -1.61 1.15 -3.27
CA LEU A 118 -2.11 2.44 -2.80
C LEU A 118 -3.54 2.31 -2.25
N SER A 119 -4.39 1.56 -2.96
CA SER A 119 -5.76 1.25 -2.58
C SER A 119 -5.82 0.54 -1.23
N GLN A 120 -5.01 -0.51 -1.05
CA GLN A 120 -4.92 -1.24 0.21
C GLN A 120 -4.41 -0.37 1.38
N CYS A 121 -3.51 0.57 1.12
CA CYS A 121 -3.04 1.54 2.13
C CYS A 121 -4.13 2.56 2.51
N TYR A 122 -4.98 2.95 1.55
CA TYR A 122 -6.14 3.80 1.81
C TYR A 122 -7.23 3.04 2.58
N GLU A 123 -7.54 1.80 2.14
CA GLU A 123 -8.51 0.92 2.80
C GLU A 123 -8.12 0.64 4.25
N PHE A 124 -6.83 0.39 4.50
CA PHE A 124 -6.28 0.18 5.84
C PHE A 124 -6.74 1.25 6.83
N GLU A 125 -6.63 2.52 6.45
CA GLU A 125 -7.07 3.60 7.33
C GLU A 125 -8.59 3.73 7.34
N LEU A 126 -9.22 3.64 6.17
CA LEU A 126 -10.65 3.83 6.01
C LEU A 126 -11.46 2.92 6.93
N VAL A 127 -11.14 1.62 6.95
CA VAL A 127 -11.87 0.65 7.76
C VAL A 127 -11.56 0.77 9.26
N ARG A 128 -10.46 1.42 9.63
CA ARG A 128 -10.13 1.70 11.04
C ARG A 128 -10.93 2.88 11.58
N ILE A 129 -11.14 3.91 10.75
CA ILE A 129 -11.75 5.16 11.20
C ILE A 129 -13.25 5.25 10.87
N CYS A 130 -13.73 4.46 9.91
CA CYS A 130 -15.15 4.40 9.56
C CYS A 130 -15.89 3.55 10.61
N PRO A 131 -16.80 4.16 11.41
CA PRO A 131 -17.54 3.42 12.43
C PRO A 131 -18.63 2.51 11.82
N ASP A 132 -18.99 2.77 10.56
CA ASP A 132 -20.06 2.07 9.85
C ASP A 132 -19.51 0.91 9.01
N PRO A 133 -20.21 -0.23 8.96
CA PRO A 133 -19.81 -1.37 8.12
C PRO A 133 -20.00 -1.10 6.62
N ILE A 134 -20.75 -0.05 6.27
CA ILE A 134 -20.94 0.39 4.89
C ILE A 134 -20.22 1.72 4.73
N VAL A 135 -19.09 1.69 4.05
CA VAL A 135 -18.36 2.89 3.67
C VAL A 135 -19.17 3.65 2.62
N THR A 136 -19.41 4.94 2.86
CA THR A 136 -20.08 5.82 1.90
C THR A 136 -19.10 6.87 1.41
N ARG A 137 -19.25 7.30 0.15
CA ARG A 137 -18.47 8.42 -0.40
C ARG A 137 -18.54 9.68 0.47
N ALA A 138 -19.71 9.99 1.03
CA ALA A 138 -19.89 11.14 1.91
C ALA A 138 -19.07 11.05 3.22
N PHE A 139 -18.80 9.84 3.73
CA PHE A 139 -17.88 9.64 4.84
C PHE A 139 -16.43 9.95 4.43
N GLU A 140 -16.01 9.43 3.29
CA GLU A 140 -14.66 9.65 2.75
C GLU A 140 -14.42 11.14 2.52
N GLU A 141 -15.35 11.84 1.87
CA GLU A 141 -15.26 13.27 1.54
C GLU A 141 -15.17 14.18 2.78
N ARG A 142 -15.88 13.83 3.87
CA ARG A 142 -15.85 14.61 5.12
C ARG A 142 -14.66 14.29 6.01
N SER A 143 -13.99 13.16 5.80
CA SER A 143 -12.88 12.72 6.63
C SER A 143 -11.62 13.50 6.28
N GLU A 144 -11.08 14.27 7.24
CA GLU A 144 -9.78 14.95 7.08
C GLU A 144 -8.67 13.94 6.82
N ARG A 145 -8.65 12.83 7.56
CA ARG A 145 -7.63 11.79 7.39
C ARG A 145 -7.66 11.15 6.01
N MET A 146 -8.84 10.86 5.45
CA MET A 146 -8.90 10.27 4.10
C MET A 146 -8.44 11.26 3.03
N ARG A 147 -8.74 12.56 3.20
CA ARG A 147 -8.21 13.61 2.34
C ARG A 147 -6.69 13.72 2.42
N ASP A 148 -6.10 13.68 3.61
CA ASP A 148 -4.63 13.69 3.76
C ASP A 148 -3.95 12.52 3.04
N ILE A 149 -4.55 11.33 3.09
CA ILE A 149 -4.03 10.15 2.39
C ILE A 149 -4.14 10.33 0.87
N LEU A 150 -5.28 10.82 0.38
CA LEU A 150 -5.47 11.09 -1.05
C LEU A 150 -4.49 12.16 -1.54
N ASP A 151 -4.36 13.28 -0.83
CA ASP A 151 -3.44 14.35 -1.18
C ASP A 151 -2.01 13.83 -1.26
N TYR A 152 -1.58 13.01 -0.30
CA TYR A 152 -0.26 12.39 -0.33
C TYR A 152 -0.09 11.43 -1.52
N GLN A 153 -1.04 10.53 -1.75
CA GLN A 153 -0.95 9.53 -2.82
C GLN A 153 -0.99 10.19 -4.21
N GLN A 154 -1.86 11.18 -4.41
CA GLN A 154 -1.92 11.96 -5.65
C GLN A 154 -0.62 12.73 -5.87
N ALA A 155 -0.11 13.44 -4.85
CA ALA A 155 1.16 14.15 -4.97
C ALA A 155 2.34 13.21 -5.27
N LEU A 156 2.34 12.02 -4.65
CA LEU A 156 3.32 10.98 -4.93
C LEU A 156 3.25 10.55 -6.40
N LEU A 157 2.07 10.18 -6.90
CA LEU A 157 1.90 9.75 -8.30
C LEU A 157 2.25 10.86 -9.30
N THR A 158 1.76 12.08 -9.09
CA THR A 158 2.07 13.27 -9.89
C THR A 158 3.58 13.51 -10.00
N SER A 159 4.35 13.25 -8.94
CA SER A 159 5.81 13.43 -8.98
C SER A 159 6.53 12.49 -9.95
N TYR A 160 5.90 11.38 -10.34
CA TYR A 160 6.43 10.41 -11.31
C TYR A 160 5.76 10.48 -12.68
N THR A 161 4.47 10.83 -12.75
CA THR A 161 3.70 10.85 -14.00
C THR A 161 3.69 12.21 -14.68
N GLY A 162 3.87 13.31 -13.91
CA GLY A 162 3.73 14.68 -14.42
C GLY A 162 2.28 15.13 -14.60
N GLU A 163 1.29 14.31 -14.22
CA GLU A 163 -0.14 14.64 -14.26
C GLU A 163 -0.52 15.59 -13.12
N ALA A 164 -1.15 16.72 -13.44
CA ALA A 164 -1.62 17.73 -12.49
C ALA A 164 -3.12 17.57 -12.19
#